data_AF-A0A938EZR1-F1
#
_entry.id   AF-A0A938EZR1-F1
#
_cell.length_a   1.000
_cell.length_b   1.000
_cell.length_c   1.000
_cell.angle_alpha   90.00
_cell.angle_beta   90.00
_cell.angle_gamma   90.00
#
_symmetry.space_group_name_H-M   'P 1'
#
loop_
_entity.id
_entity.type
_entity.pdbx_description
1 polymer ?
#
loop_
_entity_poly.entity_id
_entity_poly.type
_entity_poly.pdbx_seq_one_letter_code
_entity_poly.pdbx_strand_id
1 'polypeptide(L)'
;MTDVYNEILDFINTIEIIDTHEHLPCKEEDRDINTDVLKEYLGHYFNRDLISAGFSKNSYLSIIEENIPIMKKWKMVEPYWEICRYTGYGRALDIVAKDVYGIDKIDSSSIIELNDKFLKTLKVGHFKKILKDKCRIKTSLLNVETLNKKYDPLKERSIHCNREFFSPVYRIDELVFPKSWSQIEKIEEQSDIRITSFSKWLEVTETVIEKAYSMGSVALKNSLAYIRTLKYERVNRSVAEEEFNNIFNTKHIPDWDEKPVSAGKAFQDYVFHFILDIANRKNLIFQIHTGIQEGNGNILSNSNPELLSNLFLEYPSVTFDLFHMGYPYQIEITVLAKNFANVFIDMCWAHILSPNASINALMEWFDTVPLNKISAFGGDYLFVDGVYGHLKLAQQNVSKALSIKIKEGLFDLDKAKEIVRMFFYENPKNIFRLNI
;
A
#
# COMPACT_ATOMS: atom_id res chain seq x y z
N MET A 1 -9.64 18.65 26.39
CA MET A 1 -9.12 17.87 25.23
C MET A 1 -8.07 16.87 25.69
N THR A 2 -7.11 17.28 26.53
CA THR A 2 -5.97 16.44 26.94
C THR A 2 -6.35 15.15 27.66
N ASP A 3 -7.33 15.16 28.57
CA ASP A 3 -7.63 13.97 29.40
C ASP A 3 -8.20 12.81 28.55
N VAL A 4 -9.36 13.01 27.91
CA VAL A 4 -10.01 12.00 27.03
C VAL A 4 -9.11 11.57 25.87
N TYR A 5 -8.40 12.51 25.24
CA TYR A 5 -7.46 12.18 24.16
C TYR A 5 -6.35 11.23 24.65
N ASN A 6 -5.75 11.52 25.81
CA ASN A 6 -4.68 10.70 26.37
C ASN A 6 -5.22 9.32 26.76
N GLU A 7 -6.40 9.23 27.38
CA GLU A 7 -7.01 7.95 27.73
C GLU A 7 -7.26 7.04 26.51
N ILE A 8 -7.71 7.61 25.39
CA ILE A 8 -7.89 6.87 24.13
C ILE A 8 -6.53 6.44 23.57
N LEU A 9 -5.56 7.37 23.51
CA LEU A 9 -4.24 7.09 22.96
C LEU A 9 -3.51 6.02 23.75
N ASP A 10 -3.54 6.10 25.08
CA ASP A 10 -2.97 5.11 25.99
C ASP A 10 -3.63 3.75 25.77
N PHE A 11 -4.95 3.72 25.64
CA PHE A 11 -5.67 2.48 25.33
C PHE A 11 -5.25 1.89 23.97
N ILE A 12 -5.17 2.68 22.89
CA ILE A 12 -4.72 2.20 21.57
C ILE A 12 -3.31 1.59 21.67
N ASN A 13 -2.42 2.18 22.46
CA ASN A 13 -1.07 1.65 22.65
C ASN A 13 -1.01 0.28 23.36
N THR A 14 -2.11 -0.16 24.00
CA THR A 14 -2.16 -1.47 24.67
C THR A 14 -2.69 -2.59 23.78
N ILE A 15 -3.39 -2.29 22.69
CA ILE A 15 -4.01 -3.32 21.86
C ILE A 15 -3.03 -3.90 20.85
N GLU A 16 -3.35 -5.07 20.35
CA GLU A 16 -2.75 -5.62 19.14
C GLU A 16 -3.48 -5.02 17.92
N ILE A 17 -2.77 -4.82 16.80
CA ILE A 17 -3.35 -4.23 15.58
C ILE A 17 -3.05 -5.11 14.36
N ILE A 18 -3.82 -4.91 13.29
CA ILE A 18 -3.52 -5.42 11.95
C ILE A 18 -3.12 -4.25 11.08
N ASP A 19 -2.07 -4.48 10.31
CA ASP A 19 -1.57 -3.56 9.31
C ASP A 19 -2.06 -4.05 7.94
N THR A 20 -2.99 -3.30 7.34
CA THR A 20 -3.75 -3.75 6.17
C THR A 20 -2.98 -3.71 4.86
N HIS A 21 -1.79 -3.12 4.81
CA HIS A 21 -0.94 -3.18 3.62
C HIS A 21 0.49 -2.74 3.87
N GLU A 22 1.45 -3.46 3.28
CA GLU A 22 2.86 -3.13 3.30
C GLU A 22 3.59 -3.54 2.01
N HIS A 23 4.73 -2.89 1.77
CA HIS A 23 5.65 -3.22 0.69
C HIS A 23 7.07 -3.56 1.21
N LEU A 24 7.19 -3.95 2.48
CA LEU A 24 8.45 -4.34 3.10
C LEU A 24 9.14 -5.50 2.39
N PRO A 25 10.47 -5.67 2.56
CA PRO A 25 11.15 -6.90 2.15
C PRO A 25 10.45 -8.14 2.70
N CYS A 26 10.29 -9.18 1.86
CA CYS A 26 9.58 -10.42 2.20
C CYS A 26 10.15 -11.12 3.44
N LYS A 27 11.45 -10.96 3.66
CA LYS A 27 12.20 -11.46 4.78
C LYS A 27 13.16 -10.38 5.23
N GLU A 28 13.52 -10.39 6.51
CA GLU A 28 14.42 -9.37 7.04
C GLU A 28 15.83 -9.47 6.42
N GLU A 29 16.23 -10.67 6.00
CA GLU A 29 17.49 -10.93 5.31
C GLU A 29 17.55 -10.34 3.90
N ASP A 30 16.38 -10.00 3.32
CA ASP A 30 16.28 -9.38 1.99
C ASP A 30 16.48 -7.85 2.05
N ARG A 31 16.68 -7.26 3.25
CA ARG A 31 16.96 -5.82 3.39
C ARG A 31 18.27 -5.46 2.70
N ASP A 32 18.29 -4.31 2.03
CA ASP A 32 19.52 -3.77 1.46
C ASP A 32 20.52 -3.41 2.57
N ILE A 33 21.66 -4.08 2.60
CA ILE A 33 22.75 -3.81 3.55
C ILE A 33 23.69 -2.71 3.05
N ASN A 34 23.66 -2.37 1.76
CA ASN A 34 24.47 -1.33 1.15
C ASN A 34 23.70 0.00 1.18
N THR A 35 23.31 0.42 2.39
CA THR A 35 22.45 1.57 2.63
C THR A 35 22.97 2.47 3.75
N ASP A 36 22.35 3.63 3.88
CA ASP A 36 22.52 4.59 4.96
C ASP A 36 21.15 5.21 5.29
N VAL A 37 21.06 5.93 6.41
CA VAL A 37 19.74 6.41 6.87
C VAL A 37 19.05 7.34 5.88
N LEU A 38 19.81 8.11 5.08
CA LEU A 38 19.22 9.01 4.08
C LEU A 38 18.79 8.25 2.83
N LYS A 39 19.55 7.24 2.40
CA LYS A 39 19.12 6.34 1.32
C LYS A 39 17.83 5.61 1.70
N GLU A 40 17.71 5.13 2.94
CA GLU A 40 16.49 4.47 3.44
C GLU A 40 15.30 5.44 3.49
N TYR A 41 15.44 6.56 4.23
CA TYR A 41 14.34 7.50 4.47
C TYR A 41 13.89 8.24 3.21
N LEU A 42 14.78 8.43 2.23
CA LEU A 42 14.44 9.03 0.93
C LEU A 42 14.19 7.96 -0.15
N GLY A 43 14.19 6.67 0.22
CA GLY A 43 13.77 5.59 -0.65
C GLY A 43 12.25 5.56 -0.87
N HIS A 44 11.45 6.06 0.09
CA HIS A 44 9.99 6.06 -0.02
C HIS A 44 9.30 7.26 0.65
N TYR A 45 8.31 7.80 -0.07
CA TYR A 45 7.46 8.97 0.22
C TYR A 45 8.14 10.31 0.44
N PHE A 46 9.05 10.46 1.41
CA PHE A 46 9.53 11.79 1.80
C PHE A 46 10.34 12.48 0.69
N ASN A 47 11.03 11.69 -0.13
CA ASN A 47 11.66 12.17 -1.36
C ASN A 47 10.70 12.92 -2.29
N ARG A 48 9.41 12.57 -2.31
CA ARG A 48 8.41 13.25 -3.16
C ARG A 48 8.15 14.66 -2.72
N ASP A 49 8.14 14.91 -1.42
CA ASP A 49 8.03 16.27 -0.88
C ASP A 49 9.26 17.09 -1.25
N LEU A 50 10.46 16.52 -1.08
CA LEU A 50 11.72 17.19 -1.41
C LEU A 50 11.76 17.57 -2.90
N ILE A 51 11.42 16.62 -3.80
CA ILE A 51 11.39 16.87 -5.25
C ILE A 51 10.36 17.95 -5.59
N SER A 52 9.17 17.90 -4.97
CA SER A 52 8.12 18.91 -5.17
C SER A 52 8.53 20.29 -4.65
N ALA A 53 9.38 20.35 -3.62
CA ALA A 53 9.99 21.56 -3.09
C ALA A 53 11.19 22.08 -3.93
N GLY A 54 11.54 21.39 -5.02
CA GLY A 54 12.60 21.80 -5.95
C GLY A 54 13.92 21.02 -5.83
N PHE A 55 13.98 19.96 -5.02
CA PHE A 55 15.18 19.11 -4.98
C PHE A 55 15.33 18.37 -6.31
N SER A 56 16.44 18.64 -7.03
CA SER A 56 16.58 18.14 -8.39
C SER A 56 16.63 16.61 -8.44
N LYS A 57 16.03 16.01 -9.48
CA LYS A 57 16.04 14.55 -9.66
C LYS A 57 17.47 13.99 -9.74
N ASN A 58 18.40 14.71 -10.38
CA ASN A 58 19.80 14.28 -10.48
C ASN A 58 20.48 14.29 -9.10
N SER A 59 20.24 15.34 -8.31
CA SER A 59 20.74 15.41 -6.93
C SER A 59 20.13 14.30 -6.07
N TYR A 60 18.86 13.97 -6.27
CA TYR A 60 18.22 12.85 -5.58
C TYR A 60 18.84 11.50 -5.97
N LEU A 61 19.06 11.24 -7.27
CA LEU A 61 19.69 10.00 -7.73
C LEU A 61 21.08 9.81 -7.13
N SER A 62 21.89 10.88 -7.00
CA SER A 62 23.19 10.75 -6.34
C SER A 62 23.09 10.43 -4.83
N ILE A 63 22.01 10.82 -4.14
CA ILE A 63 21.76 10.37 -2.76
C ILE A 63 21.51 8.86 -2.70
N ILE A 64 20.78 8.31 -3.67
CA ILE A 64 20.32 6.91 -3.65
C ILE A 64 21.36 5.95 -4.25
N GLU A 65 22.05 6.35 -5.31
CA GLU A 65 22.89 5.48 -6.13
C GLU A 65 24.39 5.61 -5.81
N GLU A 66 24.85 6.79 -5.37
CA GLU A 66 26.28 7.03 -5.13
C GLU A 66 26.68 6.80 -3.67
N ASN A 67 27.91 6.29 -3.49
CA ASN A 67 28.52 6.14 -2.17
C ASN A 67 29.15 7.47 -1.71
N ILE A 68 28.29 8.38 -1.24
CA ILE A 68 28.67 9.69 -0.72
C ILE A 68 28.64 9.67 0.82
N PRO A 69 29.63 10.24 1.54
CA PRO A 69 29.60 10.35 2.99
C PRO A 69 28.31 11.03 3.52
N ILE A 70 27.76 10.51 4.61
CA ILE A 70 26.44 10.92 5.14
C ILE A 70 26.31 12.43 5.36
N MET A 71 27.34 13.09 5.87
CA MET A 71 27.32 14.55 6.10
C MET A 71 27.27 15.35 4.79
N LYS A 72 27.85 14.84 3.71
CA LYS A 72 27.74 15.48 2.38
C LYS A 72 26.33 15.28 1.81
N LYS A 73 25.76 14.08 1.95
CA LYS A 73 24.34 13.81 1.61
C LYS A 73 23.41 14.75 2.37
N TRP A 74 23.62 14.89 3.68
CA TRP A 74 22.84 15.79 4.53
C TRP A 74 22.84 17.23 4.02
N LYS A 75 24.01 17.82 3.77
CA LYS A 75 24.12 19.21 3.27
C LYS A 75 23.37 19.45 1.95
N MET A 76 23.24 18.42 1.11
CA MET A 76 22.47 18.51 -0.13
C MET A 76 20.96 18.53 0.13
N VAL A 77 20.49 17.73 1.10
CA VAL A 77 19.06 17.56 1.38
C VAL A 77 18.52 18.55 2.42
N GLU A 78 19.36 19.06 3.32
CA GLU A 78 18.98 19.88 4.49
C GLU A 78 18.05 21.06 4.14
N PRO A 79 18.28 21.87 3.09
CA PRO A 79 17.38 22.98 2.77
C PRO A 79 15.96 22.51 2.43
N TYR A 80 15.83 21.39 1.73
CA TYR A 80 14.54 20.82 1.33
C TYR A 80 13.91 20.03 2.47
N TRP A 81 14.73 19.34 3.27
CA TRP A 81 14.31 18.66 4.48
C TRP A 81 13.61 19.62 5.44
N GLU A 82 14.21 20.77 5.74
CA GLU A 82 13.62 21.74 6.68
C GLU A 82 12.29 22.32 6.20
N ILE A 83 12.14 22.54 4.89
CA ILE A 83 10.88 23.03 4.31
C ILE A 83 9.80 21.96 4.35
N CYS A 84 10.16 20.69 4.13
CA CYS A 84 9.22 19.57 4.08
C CYS A 84 8.99 18.90 5.44
N ARG A 85 9.77 19.21 6.49
CA ARG A 85 9.73 18.53 7.81
C ARG A 85 8.33 18.43 8.42
N TYR A 86 7.48 19.41 8.18
CA TYR A 86 6.14 19.49 8.78
C TYR A 86 5.05 18.77 7.97
N THR A 87 5.36 18.24 6.78
CA THR A 87 4.46 17.32 6.08
C THR A 87 4.29 16.03 6.89
N GLY A 88 3.27 15.23 6.58
CA GLY A 88 3.05 13.98 7.33
C GLY A 88 4.22 13.00 7.21
N TYR A 89 4.92 12.97 6.06
CA TYR A 89 6.14 12.17 5.88
C TYR A 89 7.29 12.64 6.76
N GLY A 90 7.60 13.95 6.76
CA GLY A 90 8.66 14.51 7.60
C GLY A 90 8.39 14.26 9.10
N ARG A 91 7.14 14.45 9.53
CA ARG A 91 6.70 14.18 10.90
C ARG A 91 6.84 12.72 11.30
N ALA A 92 6.52 11.78 10.40
CA ALA A 92 6.71 10.36 10.66
C ALA A 92 8.17 10.02 10.91
N LEU A 93 9.09 10.57 10.10
CA LEU A 93 10.53 10.34 10.25
C LEU A 93 11.09 10.97 11.53
N ASP A 94 10.61 12.15 11.92
CA ASP A 94 11.00 12.76 13.21
C ASP A 94 10.54 11.92 14.40
N ILE A 95 9.34 11.34 14.35
CA ILE A 95 8.86 10.39 15.37
C ILE A 95 9.78 9.16 15.43
N VAL A 96 10.17 8.60 14.29
CA VAL A 96 11.10 7.45 14.24
C VAL A 96 12.45 7.82 14.84
N ALA A 97 13.06 8.93 14.41
CA ALA A 97 14.34 9.38 14.93
C ALA A 97 14.31 9.51 16.46
N LYS A 98 13.23 10.08 17.01
CA LYS A 98 13.08 10.22 18.46
C LYS A 98 12.87 8.89 19.17
N ASP A 99 11.86 8.11 18.76
CA ASP A 99 11.37 6.98 19.56
C ASP A 99 12.13 5.67 19.32
N VAL A 100 12.75 5.53 18.14
CA VAL A 100 13.54 4.34 17.76
C VAL A 100 15.02 4.58 18.03
N TYR A 101 15.49 5.80 17.79
CA TYR A 101 16.91 6.13 17.83
C TYR A 101 17.31 7.10 18.95
N GLY A 102 16.37 7.70 19.68
CA GLY A 102 16.68 8.66 20.74
C GLY A 102 17.29 9.95 20.20
N ILE A 103 16.94 10.34 18.99
CA ILE A 103 17.41 11.55 18.30
C ILE A 103 16.25 12.56 18.25
N ASP A 104 16.33 13.62 19.05
CA ASP A 104 15.22 14.59 19.17
C ASP A 104 14.94 15.38 17.89
N LYS A 105 15.97 15.65 17.09
CA LYS A 105 15.87 16.34 15.80
C LYS A 105 16.90 15.78 14.84
N ILE A 106 16.49 15.50 13.61
CA ILE A 106 17.40 15.13 12.51
C ILE A 106 18.02 16.39 11.94
N ASP A 107 19.28 16.69 12.21
CA ASP A 107 19.97 17.84 11.63
C ASP A 107 21.48 17.61 11.49
N SER A 108 22.22 18.66 11.10
CA SER A 108 23.68 18.61 10.97
C SER A 108 24.40 18.16 12.25
N SER A 109 23.81 18.35 13.43
CA SER A 109 24.41 17.93 14.71
C SER A 109 24.18 16.45 15.04
N SER A 110 23.13 15.83 14.48
CA SER A 110 22.69 14.49 14.85
C SER A 110 22.74 13.45 13.72
N ILE A 111 22.87 13.86 12.45
CA ILE A 111 22.75 12.95 11.31
C ILE A 111 23.80 11.82 11.31
N ILE A 112 25.01 12.10 11.81
CA ILE A 112 26.06 11.08 11.95
C ILE A 112 25.66 10.03 12.99
N GLU A 113 25.22 10.49 14.17
CA GLU A 113 24.80 9.60 15.26
C GLU A 113 23.56 8.78 14.85
N LEU A 114 22.59 9.41 14.19
CA LEU A 114 21.40 8.73 13.67
C LEU A 114 21.82 7.63 12.68
N ASN A 115 22.71 7.94 11.73
CA ASN A 115 23.19 6.97 10.77
C ASN A 115 23.91 5.80 11.45
N ASP A 116 24.78 6.05 12.41
CA ASP A 116 25.49 5.01 13.14
C ASP A 116 24.54 4.09 13.92
N LYS A 117 23.46 4.65 14.49
CA LYS A 117 22.42 3.87 15.16
C LYS A 117 21.58 3.08 14.16
N PHE A 118 21.21 3.68 13.02
CA PHE A 118 20.49 3.02 11.93
C PHE A 118 21.27 1.83 11.36
N LEU A 119 22.56 1.99 11.06
CA LEU A 119 23.38 0.90 10.51
C LEU A 119 23.44 -0.32 11.44
N LYS A 120 23.39 -0.12 12.77
CA LYS A 120 23.33 -1.21 13.76
C LYS A 120 22.02 -1.99 13.72
N THR A 121 20.99 -1.48 13.05
CA THR A 121 19.69 -2.14 12.88
C THR A 121 19.63 -3.07 11.67
N LEU A 122 20.62 -3.06 10.77
CA LEU A 122 20.65 -3.92 9.58
C LEU A 122 20.85 -5.41 9.91
N LYS A 123 21.04 -5.76 11.19
CA LYS A 123 21.07 -7.14 11.68
C LYS A 123 19.65 -7.67 11.90
N VAL A 124 19.50 -8.99 11.74
CA VAL A 124 18.25 -9.72 12.01
C VAL A 124 17.73 -9.45 13.43
N GLY A 125 16.41 -9.32 13.56
CA GLY A 125 15.69 -9.05 14.80
C GLY A 125 15.10 -7.63 14.89
N HIS A 126 15.45 -6.74 13.96
CA HIS A 126 14.90 -5.39 13.92
C HIS A 126 13.45 -5.37 13.43
N PHE A 127 13.06 -6.25 12.49
CA PHE A 127 11.65 -6.42 12.10
C PHE A 127 10.78 -6.77 13.31
N LYS A 128 11.21 -7.72 14.13
CA LYS A 128 10.52 -8.07 15.37
C LYS A 128 10.43 -6.89 16.34
N LYS A 129 11.56 -6.20 16.56
CA LYS A 129 11.61 -5.01 17.44
C LYS A 129 10.60 -3.94 17.02
N ILE A 130 10.51 -3.65 15.72
CA ILE A 130 9.61 -2.61 15.22
C ILE A 130 8.17 -3.13 15.14
N LEU A 131 7.92 -4.14 14.31
CA LEU A 131 6.56 -4.59 13.99
C LEU A 131 5.87 -5.23 15.19
N LYS A 132 6.57 -6.06 15.99
CA LYS A 132 5.98 -6.75 17.12
C LYS A 132 6.11 -5.96 18.41
N ASP A 133 7.33 -5.64 18.82
CA ASP A 133 7.56 -5.13 20.18
C ASP A 133 7.08 -3.68 20.34
N LYS A 134 7.35 -2.83 19.34
CA LYS A 134 6.96 -1.41 19.36
C LYS A 134 5.57 -1.14 18.79
N CYS A 135 5.22 -1.75 17.66
CA CYS A 135 3.95 -1.50 16.97
C CYS A 135 2.81 -2.43 17.41
N ARG A 136 3.12 -3.59 18.01
CA ARG A 136 2.13 -4.62 18.37
C ARG A 136 1.29 -5.07 17.16
N ILE A 137 1.91 -5.15 15.99
CA ILE A 137 1.28 -5.62 14.76
C ILE A 137 1.23 -7.15 14.79
N LYS A 138 0.03 -7.70 14.74
CA LYS A 138 -0.20 -9.15 14.64
C LYS A 138 0.33 -9.70 13.32
N THR A 139 -0.04 -9.06 12.22
CA THR A 139 0.42 -9.36 10.86
C THR A 139 0.27 -8.11 10.02
N SER A 140 1.18 -7.94 9.06
CA SER A 140 1.06 -6.96 7.99
C SER A 140 0.62 -7.67 6.70
N LEU A 141 -0.29 -7.07 5.94
CA LEU A 141 -0.67 -7.62 4.65
C LEU A 141 0.36 -7.23 3.60
N LEU A 142 1.21 -8.17 3.19
CA LEU A 142 2.33 -7.87 2.30
C LEU A 142 1.91 -7.94 0.84
N ASN A 143 2.11 -6.87 0.08
CA ASN A 143 1.97 -6.90 -1.37
C ASN A 143 3.03 -7.81 -2.00
N VAL A 144 2.60 -8.85 -2.71
CA VAL A 144 3.48 -9.79 -3.40
C VAL A 144 3.22 -9.77 -4.90
N GLU A 145 4.28 -9.77 -5.70
CA GLU A 145 4.26 -9.67 -7.16
C GLU A 145 4.59 -10.99 -7.85
N THR A 146 5.12 -11.98 -7.11
CA THR A 146 5.49 -13.27 -7.68
C THR A 146 5.10 -14.45 -6.79
N LEU A 147 4.73 -15.56 -7.43
CA LEU A 147 4.52 -16.85 -6.78
C LEU A 147 5.83 -17.66 -6.67
N ASN A 148 6.91 -17.19 -7.30
CA ASN A 148 8.17 -17.92 -7.37
C ASN A 148 8.96 -17.82 -6.06
N LYS A 149 9.61 -18.92 -5.66
CA LYS A 149 10.50 -18.95 -4.50
C LYS A 149 11.83 -18.24 -4.74
N LYS A 150 12.33 -18.27 -5.98
CA LYS A 150 13.53 -17.56 -6.42
C LYS A 150 13.08 -16.32 -7.18
N TYR A 151 13.49 -15.16 -6.69
CA TYR A 151 13.11 -13.84 -7.20
C TYR A 151 14.23 -12.85 -6.91
N ASP A 152 14.17 -11.67 -7.51
CA ASP A 152 15.07 -10.56 -7.19
C ASP A 152 14.39 -9.69 -6.11
N PRO A 153 14.85 -9.74 -4.84
CA PRO A 153 14.20 -9.04 -3.73
C PRO A 153 14.24 -7.52 -3.85
N LEU A 154 15.11 -6.98 -4.71
CA LEU A 154 15.16 -5.55 -4.99
C LEU A 154 14.14 -5.12 -6.07
N LYS A 155 13.53 -6.07 -6.79
CA LYS A 155 12.57 -5.81 -7.87
C LYS A 155 11.16 -6.26 -7.54
N GLU A 156 11.00 -7.37 -6.82
CA GLU A 156 9.71 -7.96 -6.53
C GLU A 156 9.71 -8.69 -5.18
N ARG A 157 8.52 -8.85 -4.61
CA ARG A 157 8.25 -9.59 -3.38
C ARG A 157 7.53 -10.89 -3.72
N SER A 158 7.98 -11.97 -3.10
CA SER A 158 7.42 -13.29 -3.27
C SER A 158 6.35 -13.60 -2.23
N ILE A 159 5.37 -14.42 -2.64
CA ILE A 159 4.39 -15.04 -1.74
C ILE A 159 5.03 -15.87 -0.61
N HIS A 160 6.29 -16.29 -0.77
CA HIS A 160 7.10 -17.00 0.23
C HIS A 160 7.74 -16.09 1.29
N CYS A 161 7.07 -15.00 1.64
CA CYS A 161 7.46 -14.10 2.72
C CYS A 161 7.39 -14.77 4.11
N ASN A 162 8.06 -14.17 5.11
CA ASN A 162 8.06 -14.67 6.47
C ASN A 162 6.66 -14.52 7.11
N ARG A 163 5.98 -15.65 7.31
CA ARG A 163 4.62 -15.74 7.88
C ARG A 163 4.52 -15.33 9.36
N GLU A 164 5.64 -15.15 10.06
CA GLU A 164 5.64 -14.53 11.39
C GLU A 164 5.21 -13.05 11.32
N PHE A 165 5.56 -12.37 10.24
CA PHE A 165 5.28 -10.94 10.04
C PHE A 165 4.14 -10.70 9.06
N PHE A 166 4.00 -11.56 8.04
CA PHE A 166 3.24 -11.22 6.85
C PHE A 166 2.15 -12.22 6.46
N SER A 167 1.02 -11.68 6.03
CA SER A 167 -0.03 -12.37 5.28
C SER A 167 -0.03 -11.83 3.85
N PRO A 168 0.16 -12.63 2.80
CA PRO A 168 0.44 -12.10 1.46
C PRO A 168 -0.83 -11.66 0.72
N VAL A 169 -0.72 -10.61 -0.07
CA VAL A 169 -1.73 -10.09 -0.98
C VAL A 169 -1.18 -10.10 -2.39
N TYR A 170 -1.76 -10.88 -3.29
CA TYR A 170 -1.23 -11.04 -4.64
C TYR A 170 -1.65 -9.90 -5.57
N ARG A 171 -0.67 -9.19 -6.13
CA ARG A 171 -0.91 -8.10 -7.08
C ARG A 171 -1.18 -8.64 -8.48
N ILE A 172 -2.34 -8.29 -9.04
CA ILE A 172 -2.82 -8.84 -10.32
C ILE A 172 -2.50 -7.97 -11.54
N ASP A 173 -1.81 -6.84 -11.35
CA ASP A 173 -1.57 -5.83 -12.39
C ASP A 173 -1.01 -6.42 -13.70
N GLU A 174 -0.06 -7.36 -13.63
CA GLU A 174 0.57 -7.95 -14.82
C GLU A 174 -0.37 -8.88 -15.60
N LEU A 175 -1.39 -9.45 -14.95
CA LEU A 175 -2.43 -10.24 -15.61
C LEU A 175 -3.37 -9.36 -16.45
N VAL A 176 -3.58 -8.12 -16.04
CA VAL A 176 -4.49 -7.18 -16.70
C VAL A 176 -3.74 -6.32 -17.72
N PHE A 177 -2.58 -5.78 -17.34
CA PHE A 177 -1.78 -4.85 -18.14
C PHE A 177 -0.31 -5.30 -18.16
N PRO A 178 0.03 -6.35 -18.91
CA PRO A 178 1.43 -6.74 -19.14
C PRO A 178 2.15 -5.64 -19.95
N LYS A 179 3.38 -5.32 -19.55
CA LYS A 179 4.22 -4.27 -20.17
C LYS A 179 5.44 -4.81 -20.90
N SER A 180 5.79 -6.07 -20.69
CA SER A 180 6.95 -6.70 -21.33
C SER A 180 6.78 -8.21 -21.49
N TRP A 181 7.54 -8.79 -22.41
CA TRP A 181 7.60 -10.25 -22.57
C TRP A 181 8.12 -10.96 -21.32
N SER A 182 9.05 -10.35 -20.59
CA SER A 182 9.52 -10.90 -19.31
C SER A 182 8.40 -11.03 -18.27
N GLN A 183 7.42 -10.12 -18.24
CA GLN A 183 6.25 -10.27 -17.38
C GLN A 183 5.33 -11.41 -17.86
N ILE A 184 5.12 -11.54 -19.17
CA ILE A 184 4.32 -12.64 -19.74
C ILE A 184 4.98 -13.99 -19.44
N GLU A 185 6.29 -14.12 -19.66
CA GLU A 185 7.08 -15.32 -19.35
C GLU A 185 7.01 -15.67 -17.87
N LYS A 186 7.11 -14.67 -16.98
CA LYS A 186 6.93 -14.89 -15.54
C LYS A 186 5.54 -15.46 -15.22
N ILE A 187 4.49 -14.95 -15.86
CA ILE A 187 3.12 -15.47 -15.67
C ILE A 187 3.01 -16.91 -16.23
N GLU A 188 3.62 -17.22 -17.37
CA GLU A 188 3.70 -18.59 -17.92
C GLU A 188 4.40 -19.54 -16.93
N GLU A 189 5.54 -19.14 -16.37
CA GLU A 189 6.29 -19.91 -15.37
C GLU A 189 5.47 -20.18 -14.10
N GLN A 190 4.79 -19.16 -13.57
CA GLN A 190 3.96 -19.32 -12.37
C GLN A 190 2.78 -20.26 -12.57
N SER A 191 2.23 -20.28 -13.80
CA SER A 191 1.06 -21.10 -14.14
C SER A 191 1.44 -22.50 -14.64
N ASP A 192 2.67 -22.71 -15.11
CA ASP A 192 3.11 -23.86 -15.90
C ASP A 192 2.35 -24.01 -17.23
N ILE A 193 1.80 -22.90 -17.76
CA ILE A 193 0.99 -22.88 -18.98
C ILE A 193 1.55 -21.86 -19.95
N ARG A 194 1.79 -22.31 -21.18
CA ARG A 194 2.21 -21.42 -22.28
C ARG A 194 1.02 -20.63 -22.83
N ILE A 195 1.18 -19.33 -22.93
CA ILE A 195 0.23 -18.38 -23.50
C ILE A 195 0.39 -18.39 -25.02
N THR A 196 -0.55 -19.05 -25.69
CA THR A 196 -0.60 -19.15 -27.16
C THR A 196 -1.89 -18.63 -27.78
N SER A 197 -2.88 -18.28 -26.97
CA SER A 197 -4.19 -17.77 -27.37
C SER A 197 -4.85 -17.02 -26.23
N PHE A 198 -5.92 -16.27 -26.53
CA PHE A 198 -6.64 -15.53 -25.49
C PHE A 198 -7.28 -16.47 -24.47
N SER A 199 -7.80 -17.62 -24.91
CA SER A 199 -8.29 -18.65 -23.99
C SER A 199 -7.20 -19.17 -23.05
N LYS A 200 -5.96 -19.32 -23.52
CA LYS A 200 -4.83 -19.67 -22.65
C LYS A 200 -4.46 -18.55 -21.68
N TRP A 201 -4.60 -17.28 -22.06
CA TRP A 201 -4.46 -16.16 -21.11
C TRP A 201 -5.47 -16.24 -19.96
N LEU A 202 -6.73 -16.53 -20.26
CA LEU A 202 -7.78 -16.67 -19.24
C LEU A 202 -7.53 -17.88 -18.33
N GLU A 203 -7.11 -19.02 -18.89
CA GLU A 203 -6.74 -20.23 -18.14
C GLU A 203 -5.57 -19.97 -17.18
N VAL A 204 -4.54 -19.27 -17.69
CA VAL A 204 -3.38 -18.83 -16.89
C VAL A 204 -3.81 -17.88 -15.77
N THR A 205 -4.69 -16.92 -16.07
CA THR A 205 -5.21 -15.96 -15.10
C THR A 205 -5.92 -16.66 -13.94
N GLU A 206 -6.84 -17.57 -14.24
CA GLU A 206 -7.54 -18.35 -13.20
C GLU A 206 -6.56 -19.22 -12.41
N THR A 207 -5.65 -19.93 -13.10
CA THR A 207 -4.64 -20.80 -12.47
C THR A 207 -3.74 -20.03 -11.50
N VAL A 208 -3.24 -18.85 -11.89
CA VAL A 208 -2.37 -18.03 -11.04
C VAL A 208 -3.12 -17.53 -9.80
N ILE A 209 -4.37 -17.08 -9.95
CA ILE A 209 -5.20 -16.66 -8.82
C ILE A 209 -5.43 -17.84 -7.87
N GLU A 210 -5.80 -19.01 -8.39
CA GLU A 210 -6.00 -20.21 -7.56
C GLU A 210 -4.73 -20.65 -6.84
N LYS A 211 -3.58 -20.64 -7.54
CA LYS A 211 -2.26 -20.91 -6.94
C LYS A 211 -1.97 -19.92 -5.81
N ALA A 212 -2.16 -18.60 -6.03
CA ALA A 212 -1.92 -17.58 -5.03
C ALA A 212 -2.73 -17.82 -3.73
N TYR A 213 -4.02 -18.11 -3.83
CA TYR A 213 -4.85 -18.43 -2.67
C TYR A 213 -4.45 -19.77 -2.00
N SER A 214 -4.13 -20.79 -2.79
CA SER A 214 -3.65 -22.08 -2.24
C SER A 214 -2.34 -21.95 -1.46
N MET A 215 -1.52 -20.94 -1.80
CA MET A 215 -0.27 -20.60 -1.14
C MET A 215 -0.45 -19.62 0.04
N GLY A 216 -1.69 -19.27 0.37
CA GLY A 216 -2.06 -18.48 1.54
C GLY A 216 -2.26 -17.00 1.29
N SER A 217 -2.47 -16.56 0.05
CA SER A 217 -2.90 -15.18 -0.20
C SER A 217 -4.27 -14.90 0.41
N VAL A 218 -4.42 -13.75 1.06
CA VAL A 218 -5.65 -13.36 1.77
C VAL A 218 -6.52 -12.40 0.96
N ALA A 219 -5.95 -11.74 -0.05
CA ALA A 219 -6.64 -10.82 -0.94
C ALA A 219 -5.87 -10.68 -2.28
N LEU A 220 -6.53 -10.06 -3.25
CA LEU A 220 -5.91 -9.59 -4.50
C LEU A 220 -5.72 -8.07 -4.45
N LYS A 221 -4.68 -7.56 -5.10
CA LYS A 221 -4.38 -6.10 -5.18
C LYS A 221 -4.39 -5.63 -6.61
N ASN A 222 -5.09 -4.51 -6.87
CA ASN A 222 -5.02 -3.74 -8.10
C ASN A 222 -4.36 -2.37 -7.81
N SER A 223 -3.25 -2.07 -8.49
CA SER A 223 -2.58 -0.76 -8.46
C SER A 223 -2.56 -0.07 -9.84
N LEU A 224 -3.44 -0.47 -10.75
CA LEU A 224 -3.43 0.03 -12.13
C LEU A 224 -3.86 1.50 -12.27
N ALA A 225 -4.40 2.10 -11.20
CA ALA A 225 -4.72 3.52 -11.13
C ALA A 225 -3.52 4.45 -11.41
N TYR A 226 -2.28 3.95 -11.32
CA TYR A 226 -1.07 4.68 -11.70
C TYR A 226 -0.93 4.87 -13.22
N ILE A 227 -1.48 3.97 -14.02
CA ILE A 227 -1.20 3.89 -15.46
C ILE A 227 -2.46 3.87 -16.34
N ARG A 228 -3.63 3.65 -15.76
CA ARG A 228 -4.92 3.70 -16.46
C ARG A 228 -6.04 4.11 -15.54
N THR A 229 -7.15 4.54 -16.12
CA THR A 229 -8.40 4.80 -15.40
C THR A 229 -8.93 3.53 -14.72
N LEU A 230 -9.48 3.69 -13.51
CA LEU A 230 -10.25 2.67 -12.79
C LEU A 230 -11.61 2.36 -13.44
N LYS A 231 -11.97 3.05 -14.53
CA LYS A 231 -13.15 2.71 -15.32
C LYS A 231 -12.86 1.50 -16.20
N TYR A 232 -13.36 0.34 -15.78
CA TYR A 232 -13.38 -0.89 -16.58
C TYR A 232 -14.79 -1.08 -17.14
N GLU A 233 -14.90 -1.17 -18.46
CA GLU A 233 -16.18 -1.29 -19.16
C GLU A 233 -16.44 -2.73 -19.61
N ARG A 234 -17.71 -3.09 -19.82
CA ARG A 234 -18.03 -4.37 -20.44
C ARG A 234 -17.63 -4.34 -21.92
N VAL A 235 -16.89 -5.37 -22.32
CA VAL A 235 -16.34 -5.51 -23.68
C VAL A 235 -16.68 -6.90 -24.24
N ASN A 236 -16.94 -6.97 -25.55
CA ASN A 236 -17.12 -8.24 -26.25
C ASN A 236 -15.82 -9.04 -26.28
N ARG A 237 -15.91 -10.35 -26.02
CA ARG A 237 -14.75 -11.25 -26.04
C ARG A 237 -13.93 -11.14 -27.34
N SER A 238 -14.59 -11.00 -28.49
CA SER A 238 -13.92 -10.90 -29.80
C SER A 238 -13.02 -9.67 -29.93
N VAL A 239 -13.42 -8.52 -29.38
CA VAL A 239 -12.64 -7.28 -29.43
C VAL A 239 -11.43 -7.39 -28.49
N ALA A 240 -11.63 -7.95 -27.31
CA ALA A 240 -10.53 -8.22 -26.38
C ALA A 240 -9.52 -9.23 -26.94
N GLU A 241 -10.00 -10.26 -27.65
CA GLU A 241 -9.16 -11.27 -28.31
C GLU A 241 -8.36 -10.69 -29.49
N GLU A 242 -8.95 -9.78 -30.27
CA GLU A 242 -8.25 -9.04 -31.32
C GLU A 242 -7.10 -8.20 -30.74
N GLU A 243 -7.36 -7.42 -29.69
CA GLU A 243 -6.32 -6.64 -29.02
C GLU A 243 -5.25 -7.52 -28.36
N PHE A 244 -5.63 -8.66 -27.79
CA PHE A 244 -4.69 -9.64 -27.26
C PHE A 244 -3.74 -10.15 -28.34
N ASN A 245 -4.25 -10.49 -29.52
CA ASN A 245 -3.43 -11.03 -30.61
C ASN A 245 -2.36 -10.02 -31.08
N ASN A 246 -2.62 -8.71 -30.92
CA ASN A 246 -1.63 -7.67 -31.26
C ASN A 246 -0.35 -7.77 -30.44
N ILE A 247 -0.39 -8.37 -29.24
CA ILE A 247 0.81 -8.60 -28.43
C ILE A 247 1.82 -9.47 -29.20
N PHE A 248 1.37 -10.46 -29.97
CA PHE A 248 2.27 -11.37 -30.70
C PHE A 248 2.94 -10.73 -31.92
N ASN A 249 2.46 -9.59 -32.41
CA ASN A 249 3.08 -8.88 -33.53
C ASN A 249 4.55 -8.50 -33.24
N THR A 250 4.91 -8.33 -31.96
CA THR A 250 6.26 -7.97 -31.53
C THR A 250 7.06 -9.15 -30.98
N LYS A 251 6.48 -10.35 -30.84
CA LYS A 251 7.18 -11.51 -30.23
C LYS A 251 8.37 -12.00 -31.06
N HIS A 252 8.19 -12.00 -32.38
CA HIS A 252 9.08 -12.67 -33.33
C HIS A 252 9.99 -11.72 -34.12
N ILE A 253 10.06 -10.46 -33.70
CA ILE A 253 11.08 -9.54 -34.22
C ILE A 253 12.45 -9.86 -33.57
N PRO A 254 13.57 -9.48 -34.21
CA PRO A 254 14.91 -9.74 -33.69
C PRO A 254 15.15 -9.29 -32.25
N ASP A 255 16.07 -9.96 -31.55
CA ASP A 255 16.33 -9.71 -30.12
C ASP A 255 16.99 -8.35 -29.83
N TRP A 256 17.56 -7.70 -30.84
CA TRP A 256 18.12 -6.35 -30.73
C TRP A 256 17.09 -5.24 -30.96
N ASP A 257 15.87 -5.58 -31.37
CA ASP A 257 14.78 -4.62 -31.56
C ASP A 257 13.91 -4.50 -30.29
N GLU A 258 13.31 -3.33 -30.07
CA GLU A 258 12.36 -3.15 -28.98
C GLU A 258 11.10 -4.00 -29.22
N LYS A 259 10.76 -4.87 -28.26
CA LYS A 259 9.58 -5.74 -28.30
C LYS A 259 8.50 -5.23 -27.33
N PRO A 260 7.86 -4.06 -27.59
CA PRO A 260 6.85 -3.55 -26.68
C PRO A 260 5.66 -4.50 -26.64
N VAL A 261 5.15 -4.73 -25.44
CA VAL A 261 3.85 -5.37 -25.23
C VAL A 261 2.83 -4.25 -25.09
N SER A 262 1.87 -4.20 -26.00
CA SER A 262 0.73 -3.29 -25.93
C SER A 262 -0.54 -4.10 -25.86
N ALA A 263 -1.01 -4.32 -24.64
CA ALA A 263 -2.35 -4.80 -24.38
C ALA A 263 -3.32 -3.61 -24.50
N GLY A 264 -4.29 -3.66 -25.40
CA GLY A 264 -5.26 -2.57 -25.58
C GLY A 264 -6.24 -2.46 -24.40
N LYS A 265 -7.02 -1.36 -24.37
CA LYS A 265 -7.97 -1.10 -23.26
C LYS A 265 -9.05 -2.19 -23.19
N ALA A 266 -9.55 -2.66 -24.33
CA ALA A 266 -10.62 -3.63 -24.40
C ALA A 266 -10.20 -4.99 -23.82
N PHE A 267 -8.96 -5.42 -24.08
CA PHE A 267 -8.36 -6.58 -23.43
C PHE A 267 -8.28 -6.40 -21.92
N GLN A 268 -7.70 -5.28 -21.46
CA GLN A 268 -7.51 -5.02 -20.04
C GLN A 268 -8.86 -5.00 -19.29
N ASP A 269 -9.87 -4.35 -19.87
CA ASP A 269 -11.23 -4.28 -19.34
C ASP A 269 -11.86 -5.67 -19.24
N TYR A 270 -11.76 -6.47 -20.31
CA TYR A 270 -12.29 -7.83 -20.31
C TYR A 270 -11.62 -8.71 -19.26
N VAL A 271 -10.29 -8.69 -19.18
CA VAL A 271 -9.54 -9.53 -18.23
C VAL A 271 -9.84 -9.13 -16.79
N PHE A 272 -9.98 -7.83 -16.49
CA PHE A 272 -10.36 -7.41 -15.14
C PHE A 272 -11.78 -7.86 -14.77
N HIS A 273 -12.74 -7.76 -15.69
CA HIS A 273 -14.09 -8.32 -15.50
C HIS A 273 -14.08 -9.85 -15.31
N PHE A 274 -13.19 -10.57 -16.01
CA PHE A 274 -13.00 -12.02 -15.83
C PHE A 274 -12.43 -12.36 -14.45
N ILE A 275 -11.44 -11.59 -13.98
CA ILE A 275 -10.89 -11.72 -12.63
C ILE A 275 -11.96 -11.45 -11.56
N LEU A 276 -12.80 -10.43 -11.75
CA LEU A 276 -13.90 -10.12 -10.83
C LEU A 276 -15.00 -11.18 -10.84
N ASP A 277 -15.24 -11.87 -11.96
CA ASP A 277 -16.14 -13.03 -11.99
C ASP A 277 -15.63 -14.17 -11.10
N ILE A 278 -14.33 -14.51 -11.23
CA ILE A 278 -13.69 -15.50 -10.34
C ILE A 278 -13.84 -15.06 -8.88
N ALA A 279 -13.55 -13.79 -8.60
CA ALA A 279 -13.65 -13.22 -7.27
C ALA A 279 -15.07 -13.30 -6.72
N ASN A 280 -16.08 -13.00 -7.53
CA ASN A 280 -17.48 -13.02 -7.13
C ASN A 280 -17.94 -14.45 -6.82
N ARG A 281 -17.54 -15.45 -7.64
CA ARG A 281 -17.86 -16.87 -7.40
C ARG A 281 -17.23 -17.41 -6.11
N LYS A 282 -16.05 -16.90 -5.74
CA LYS A 282 -15.26 -17.38 -4.59
C LYS A 282 -15.33 -16.44 -3.38
N ASN A 283 -16.15 -15.38 -3.43
CA ASN A 283 -16.25 -14.33 -2.41
C ASN A 283 -14.89 -13.70 -2.04
N LEU A 284 -14.03 -13.41 -3.01
CA LEU A 284 -12.67 -12.92 -2.77
C LEU A 284 -12.65 -11.43 -2.38
N ILE A 285 -11.53 -11.01 -1.78
CA ILE A 285 -11.29 -9.62 -1.37
C ILE A 285 -10.35 -8.96 -2.37
N PHE A 286 -10.66 -7.71 -2.71
CA PHE A 286 -9.92 -6.87 -3.65
C PHE A 286 -9.52 -5.56 -2.99
N GLN A 287 -8.22 -5.38 -2.79
CA GLN A 287 -7.63 -4.09 -2.45
C GLN A 287 -7.46 -3.27 -3.74
N ILE A 288 -8.04 -2.08 -3.78
CA ILE A 288 -7.97 -1.19 -4.95
C ILE A 288 -7.27 0.11 -4.55
N HIS A 289 -6.19 0.44 -5.25
CA HIS A 289 -5.53 1.74 -5.11
C HIS A 289 -6.47 2.86 -5.59
N THR A 290 -6.84 3.78 -4.70
CA THR A 290 -7.68 4.94 -5.01
C THR A 290 -7.06 6.23 -4.49
N GLY A 291 -7.39 7.35 -5.13
CA GLY A 291 -6.78 8.64 -4.81
C GLY A 291 -5.31 8.72 -5.20
N ILE A 292 -4.59 9.61 -4.52
CA ILE A 292 -3.20 9.96 -4.78
C ILE A 292 -2.32 8.73 -4.99
N GLN A 293 -1.44 8.84 -5.99
CA GLN A 293 -0.47 7.82 -6.34
C GLN A 293 0.93 8.29 -5.93
N GLU A 294 1.77 7.35 -5.48
CA GLU A 294 3.19 7.62 -5.19
C GLU A 294 3.91 8.12 -6.46
N GLY A 295 4.92 8.95 -6.28
CA GLY A 295 5.67 9.56 -7.37
C GLY A 295 5.46 11.07 -7.50
N ASN A 296 6.19 11.69 -8.42
CA ASN A 296 6.02 13.10 -8.78
C ASN A 296 5.41 13.16 -10.19
N GLY A 297 4.17 13.64 -10.28
CA GLY A 297 3.42 13.75 -11.53
C GLY A 297 2.58 12.49 -11.82
N ASN A 298 1.26 12.63 -11.71
CA ASN A 298 0.29 11.55 -11.93
C ASN A 298 -1.03 12.13 -12.50
N ILE A 299 -1.83 11.29 -13.18
CA ILE A 299 -3.20 11.64 -13.59
C ILE A 299 -4.14 11.24 -12.46
N LEU A 300 -4.46 12.18 -11.57
CA LEU A 300 -5.24 11.90 -10.37
C LEU A 300 -6.63 11.32 -10.69
N SER A 301 -7.30 11.80 -11.73
CA SER A 301 -8.63 11.33 -12.11
C SER A 301 -8.68 9.84 -12.49
N ASN A 302 -7.55 9.22 -12.83
CA ASN A 302 -7.49 7.78 -13.06
C ASN A 302 -7.86 6.97 -11.81
N SER A 303 -7.60 7.54 -10.63
CA SER A 303 -7.79 6.91 -9.32
C SER A 303 -9.09 7.29 -8.62
N ASN A 304 -9.98 8.03 -9.31
CA ASN A 304 -11.27 8.41 -8.72
C ASN A 304 -12.10 7.15 -8.40
N PRO A 305 -12.47 6.91 -7.13
CA PRO A 305 -13.19 5.72 -6.70
C PRO A 305 -14.60 5.60 -7.29
N GLU A 306 -15.24 6.70 -7.69
CA GLU A 306 -16.58 6.66 -8.31
C GLU A 306 -16.61 5.84 -9.61
N LEU A 307 -15.48 5.78 -10.31
CA LEU A 307 -15.33 5.05 -11.57
C LEU A 307 -15.59 3.54 -11.41
N LEU A 308 -15.46 3.02 -10.19
CA LEU A 308 -15.68 1.61 -9.85
C LEU A 308 -17.16 1.25 -9.60
N SER A 309 -18.07 2.23 -9.57
CA SER A 309 -19.48 1.99 -9.18
C SER A 309 -20.17 0.92 -10.02
N ASN A 310 -19.84 0.80 -11.31
CA ASN A 310 -20.39 -0.27 -12.15
C ASN A 310 -19.94 -1.67 -11.69
N LEU A 311 -18.72 -1.79 -11.18
CA LEU A 311 -18.18 -3.05 -10.69
C LEU A 311 -18.79 -3.43 -9.34
N PHE A 312 -19.03 -2.46 -8.46
CA PHE A 312 -19.69 -2.72 -7.17
C PHE A 312 -21.10 -3.30 -7.36
N LEU A 313 -21.85 -2.76 -8.33
CA LEU A 313 -23.19 -3.22 -8.70
C LEU A 313 -23.17 -4.61 -9.34
N GLU A 314 -22.20 -4.86 -10.22
CA GLU A 314 -22.14 -6.09 -11.02
C GLU A 314 -21.58 -7.29 -10.23
N TYR A 315 -20.69 -7.04 -9.26
CA TYR A 315 -20.01 -8.07 -8.49
C TYR A 315 -20.30 -7.95 -6.97
N PRO A 316 -21.56 -8.13 -6.55
CA PRO A 316 -21.99 -7.86 -5.18
C PRO A 316 -21.36 -8.79 -4.12
N SER A 317 -20.78 -9.92 -4.53
CA SER A 317 -20.13 -10.88 -3.62
C SER A 317 -18.62 -10.66 -3.46
N VAL A 318 -18.03 -9.73 -4.24
CA VAL A 318 -16.63 -9.31 -4.07
C VAL A 318 -16.56 -8.26 -2.98
N THR A 319 -15.66 -8.43 -2.02
CA THR A 319 -15.34 -7.39 -1.04
C THR A 319 -14.35 -6.42 -1.65
N PHE A 320 -14.76 -5.17 -1.89
CA PHE A 320 -13.90 -4.09 -2.37
C PHE A 320 -13.39 -3.25 -1.22
N ASP A 321 -12.08 -3.25 -1.03
CA ASP A 321 -11.36 -2.51 0.00
C ASP A 321 -10.62 -1.34 -0.67
N LEU A 322 -11.10 -0.11 -0.43
CA LEU A 322 -10.64 1.09 -1.13
C LEU A 322 -9.59 1.85 -0.32
N PHE A 323 -8.42 2.03 -0.91
CA PHE A 323 -7.24 2.51 -0.22
C PHE A 323 -7.16 4.03 -0.04
N HIS A 324 -6.28 4.42 0.88
CA HIS A 324 -5.76 5.78 1.02
C HIS A 324 -6.83 6.81 1.34
N MET A 325 -7.90 6.38 2.02
CA MET A 325 -9.13 7.16 2.22
C MET A 325 -9.68 7.79 0.93
N GLY A 326 -9.20 7.37 -0.25
CA GLY A 326 -9.48 7.97 -1.54
C GLY A 326 -8.84 9.34 -1.78
N TYR A 327 -7.91 9.83 -0.95
CA TYR A 327 -7.43 11.23 -0.96
C TYR A 327 -7.15 11.78 -2.38
N PRO A 328 -7.79 12.88 -2.84
CA PRO A 328 -8.68 13.80 -2.13
C PRO A 328 -10.19 13.54 -2.33
N TYR A 329 -10.58 12.31 -2.69
CA TYR A 329 -11.96 11.86 -2.92
C TYR A 329 -12.62 11.24 -1.67
N GLN A 330 -12.34 11.77 -0.47
CA GLN A 330 -12.83 11.18 0.77
C GLN A 330 -14.36 11.19 0.86
N ILE A 331 -15.01 12.23 0.31
CA ILE A 331 -16.46 12.38 0.34
C ILE A 331 -17.11 11.32 -0.57
N GLU A 332 -16.52 11.08 -1.74
CA GLU A 332 -16.96 10.06 -2.68
C GLU A 332 -16.86 8.68 -2.05
N ILE A 333 -15.72 8.32 -1.44
CA ILE A 333 -15.58 7.04 -0.72
C ILE A 333 -16.59 6.91 0.43
N THR A 334 -16.86 8.00 1.16
CA THR A 334 -17.87 8.02 2.23
C THR A 334 -19.23 7.57 1.70
N VAL A 335 -19.67 8.17 0.59
CA VAL A 335 -20.96 7.87 -0.04
C VAL A 335 -20.97 6.46 -0.63
N LEU A 336 -19.88 6.02 -1.27
CA LEU A 336 -19.75 4.67 -1.81
C LEU A 336 -19.85 3.60 -0.71
N ALA A 337 -19.09 3.74 0.38
CA ALA A 337 -19.12 2.81 1.50
C ALA A 337 -20.48 2.80 2.22
N LYS A 338 -21.20 3.92 2.23
CA LYS A 338 -22.58 3.99 2.76
C LYS A 338 -23.59 3.27 1.85
N ASN A 339 -23.46 3.43 0.53
CA ASN A 339 -24.42 2.91 -0.45
C ASN A 339 -24.23 1.43 -0.78
N PHE A 340 -22.99 0.94 -0.80
CA PHE A 340 -22.68 -0.40 -1.27
C PHE A 340 -22.25 -1.32 -0.14
N ALA A 341 -23.01 -2.40 0.12
CA ALA A 341 -22.72 -3.35 1.19
C ALA A 341 -21.32 -3.98 1.11
N ASN A 342 -20.79 -4.10 -0.11
CA ASN A 342 -19.53 -4.74 -0.43
C ASN A 342 -18.34 -3.77 -0.58
N VAL A 343 -18.51 -2.48 -0.27
CA VAL A 343 -17.44 -1.47 -0.31
C VAL A 343 -17.00 -1.08 1.11
N PHE A 344 -15.68 -1.10 1.33
CA PHE A 344 -14.99 -0.86 2.58
C PHE A 344 -13.93 0.23 2.40
N ILE A 345 -13.62 0.92 3.50
CA ILE A 345 -12.67 2.03 3.54
C ILE A 345 -11.40 1.58 4.25
N ASP A 346 -10.26 1.75 3.59
CA ASP A 346 -8.95 1.51 4.16
C ASP A 346 -8.15 2.82 4.27
N MET A 347 -7.69 3.13 5.48
CA MET A 347 -6.81 4.27 5.78
C MET A 347 -5.33 3.96 5.59
N CYS A 348 -4.99 2.86 4.92
CA CYS A 348 -3.65 2.57 4.41
C CYS A 348 -3.01 3.83 3.79
N TRP A 349 -1.79 4.19 4.19
CA TRP A 349 -1.05 5.43 3.81
C TRP A 349 -1.67 6.78 4.28
N ALA A 350 -2.93 6.82 4.70
CA ALA A 350 -3.71 8.06 4.88
C ALA A 350 -3.10 9.04 5.91
N HIS A 351 -2.61 8.52 7.02
CA HIS A 351 -2.24 9.35 8.17
C HIS A 351 -0.95 10.14 7.98
N ILE A 352 -0.07 9.69 7.10
CA ILE A 352 1.15 10.41 6.69
C ILE A 352 0.98 11.19 5.39
N LEU A 353 -0.01 10.84 4.57
CA LEU A 353 -0.45 11.69 3.46
C LEU A 353 -0.91 13.06 3.96
N SER A 354 -1.88 13.05 4.87
CA SER A 354 -2.37 14.25 5.51
C SER A 354 -3.00 13.91 6.86
N PRO A 355 -2.28 14.19 7.98
CA PRO A 355 -2.82 13.99 9.31
C PRO A 355 -4.14 14.73 9.54
N ASN A 356 -4.28 15.95 8.99
CA ASN A 356 -5.50 16.75 9.13
C ASN A 356 -6.66 16.15 8.33
N ALA A 357 -6.44 15.78 7.07
CA ALA A 357 -7.50 15.18 6.26
C ALA A 357 -7.96 13.84 6.82
N SER A 358 -7.06 13.05 7.41
CA SER A 358 -7.41 11.82 8.12
C SER A 358 -8.35 12.07 9.30
N ILE A 359 -8.08 13.10 10.11
CA ILE A 359 -8.95 13.47 11.24
C ILE A 359 -10.33 13.90 10.71
N ASN A 360 -10.38 14.74 9.68
CA ASN A 360 -11.63 15.22 9.11
C ASN A 360 -12.46 14.09 8.49
N ALA A 361 -11.81 13.17 7.76
CA ALA A 361 -12.47 12.00 7.18
C ALA A 361 -13.07 11.11 8.26
N LEU A 362 -12.33 10.82 9.33
CA LEU A 362 -12.85 10.03 10.46
C LEU A 362 -14.05 10.71 11.14
N MET A 363 -13.97 12.03 11.38
CA MET A 363 -15.09 12.77 11.97
C MET A 363 -16.37 12.66 11.13
N GLU A 364 -16.26 12.78 9.80
CA GLU A 364 -17.38 12.58 8.88
C GLU A 364 -17.89 11.13 8.90
N TRP A 365 -16.98 10.16 8.89
CA TRP A 365 -17.35 8.74 8.83
C TRP A 365 -18.07 8.25 10.07
N PHE A 366 -17.77 8.78 11.25
CA PHE A 366 -18.50 8.44 12.48
C PHE A 366 -19.99 8.81 12.41
N ASP A 367 -20.36 9.81 11.60
CA ASP A 367 -21.74 10.22 11.39
C ASP A 367 -22.39 9.47 10.21
N THR A 368 -21.59 9.10 9.20
CA THR A 368 -22.11 8.74 7.88
C THR A 368 -21.96 7.25 7.52
N VAL A 369 -20.91 6.57 8.00
CA VAL A 369 -20.52 5.21 7.57
C VAL A 369 -20.66 4.20 8.72
N PRO A 370 -21.18 2.98 8.48
CA PRO A 370 -21.19 1.94 9.50
C PRO A 370 -19.78 1.59 9.99
N LEU A 371 -19.61 1.54 11.31
CA LEU A 371 -18.30 1.38 11.97
C LEU A 371 -17.56 0.09 11.58
N ASN A 372 -18.27 -0.94 11.11
CA ASN A 372 -17.67 -2.21 10.69
C ASN A 372 -17.03 -2.17 9.29
N LYS A 373 -17.00 -1.01 8.63
CA LYS A 373 -16.54 -0.87 7.24
C LYS A 373 -15.22 -0.12 7.09
N ILE A 374 -14.53 0.16 8.21
CA ILE A 374 -13.37 1.05 8.25
C ILE A 374 -12.18 0.33 8.88
N SER A 375 -11.07 0.30 8.15
CA SER A 375 -9.75 -0.09 8.67
C SER A 375 -8.92 1.17 8.90
N ALA A 376 -8.42 1.37 10.12
CA ALA A 376 -7.70 2.60 10.49
C ALA A 376 -6.22 2.62 10.10
N PHE A 377 -5.62 1.50 9.70
CA PHE A 377 -4.18 1.48 9.48
C PHE A 377 -3.70 0.43 8.48
N GLY A 378 -2.92 0.90 7.52
CA GLY A 378 -1.98 0.14 6.71
C GLY A 378 -0.75 1.01 6.48
N GLY A 379 0.45 0.50 6.71
CA GLY A 379 1.64 1.35 6.73
C GLY A 379 2.10 1.78 5.34
N ASP A 380 1.99 0.90 4.36
CA ASP A 380 2.31 1.12 2.93
C ASP A 380 3.79 1.51 2.69
N TYR A 381 4.73 1.05 3.50
CA TYR A 381 6.14 1.43 3.39
C TYR A 381 7.01 0.40 2.65
N LEU A 382 8.12 0.89 2.09
CA LEU A 382 9.23 0.06 1.60
C LEU A 382 10.30 -0.24 2.68
N PHE A 383 10.22 0.42 3.84
CA PHE A 383 11.17 0.24 4.93
C PHE A 383 10.48 0.19 6.31
N VAL A 384 11.00 -0.67 7.18
CA VAL A 384 10.31 -1.09 8.41
C VAL A 384 10.14 0.03 9.43
N ASP A 385 11.10 0.94 9.53
CA ASP A 385 11.05 2.03 10.50
C ASP A 385 9.90 3.00 10.23
N GLY A 386 9.58 3.23 8.95
CA GLY A 386 8.50 4.12 8.53
C GLY A 386 7.14 3.68 9.07
N VAL A 387 6.92 2.37 9.18
CA VAL A 387 5.70 1.77 9.76
C VAL A 387 5.43 2.29 11.16
N TYR A 388 6.47 2.40 12.01
CA TYR A 388 6.32 2.90 13.37
C TYR A 388 5.90 4.38 13.40
N GLY A 389 6.59 5.24 12.64
CA GLY A 389 6.28 6.66 12.60
C GLY A 389 4.86 6.93 12.09
N HIS A 390 4.45 6.20 11.07
CA HIS A 390 3.10 6.28 10.52
C HIS A 390 2.04 5.76 11.49
N LEU A 391 2.26 4.60 12.12
CA LEU A 391 1.33 4.09 13.12
C LEU A 391 1.14 5.10 14.27
N LYS A 392 2.21 5.73 14.75
CA LYS A 392 2.09 6.75 15.81
C LYS A 392 1.21 7.93 15.37
N LEU A 393 1.35 8.40 14.14
CA LEU A 393 0.45 9.42 13.59
C LEU A 393 -0.98 8.91 13.45
N ALA A 394 -1.19 7.66 13.03
CA ALA A 394 -2.52 7.04 12.95
C ALA A 394 -3.20 7.03 14.33
N GLN A 395 -2.50 6.54 15.36
CA GLN A 395 -2.98 6.48 16.74
C GLN A 395 -3.36 7.88 17.27
N GLN A 396 -2.52 8.89 17.01
CA GLN A 396 -2.79 10.29 17.38
C GLN A 396 -4.03 10.85 16.64
N ASN A 397 -4.12 10.63 15.33
CA ASN A 397 -5.20 11.14 14.50
C ASN A 397 -6.55 10.52 14.88
N VAL A 398 -6.60 9.20 15.07
CA VAL A 398 -7.81 8.47 15.52
C VAL A 398 -8.23 8.94 16.91
N SER A 399 -7.29 9.05 17.85
CA SER A 399 -7.57 9.56 19.21
C SER A 399 -8.16 10.96 19.17
N LYS A 400 -7.63 11.83 18.31
CA LYS A 400 -8.12 13.19 18.15
C LYS A 400 -9.55 13.23 17.60
N ALA A 401 -9.84 12.49 16.54
CA ALA A 401 -11.18 12.43 15.95
C ALA A 401 -12.21 11.88 16.95
N LEU A 402 -11.91 10.78 17.65
CA LEU A 402 -12.77 10.21 18.68
C LEU A 402 -13.00 11.18 19.85
N SER A 403 -11.95 11.88 20.31
CA SER A 403 -12.08 12.85 21.41
C SER A 403 -13.01 14.01 21.08
N ILE A 404 -13.05 14.41 19.80
CA ILE A 404 -13.99 15.45 19.32
C ILE A 404 -15.42 14.91 19.37
N LYS A 405 -15.67 13.70 18.84
CA LYS A 405 -17.00 13.08 18.84
C LYS A 405 -17.56 12.78 20.23
N ILE A 406 -16.71 12.38 21.18
CA ILE A 406 -17.12 12.24 22.59
C ILE A 406 -17.56 13.58 23.16
N LYS A 407 -16.81 14.66 22.90
CA LYS A 407 -17.15 16.00 23.38
C LYS A 407 -18.45 16.52 22.77
N GLU A 408 -18.76 16.14 21.53
CA GLU A 408 -20.04 16.42 20.86
C GLU A 408 -21.20 15.58 21.42
N GLY A 409 -20.91 14.57 22.27
CA GLY A 409 -21.93 13.72 22.88
C GLY A 409 -22.42 12.59 21.98
N LEU A 410 -21.71 12.27 20.89
CA LEU A 410 -22.11 11.20 19.97
C LEU A 410 -22.03 9.82 20.64
N PHE A 411 -21.00 9.60 21.45
CA PHE A 411 -20.80 8.39 22.27
C PHE A 411 -19.84 8.68 23.42
N ASP A 412 -19.73 7.75 24.38
CA ASP A 412 -18.84 7.84 25.53
C ASP A 412 -17.44 7.22 25.27
N LEU A 413 -16.58 7.29 26.29
CA LEU A 413 -15.22 6.76 26.24
C LEU A 413 -15.18 5.23 26.04
N ASP A 414 -16.10 4.49 26.64
CA ASP A 414 -16.12 3.03 26.54
C ASP A 414 -16.47 2.59 25.12
N LYS A 415 -17.45 3.25 24.49
CA LYS A 415 -17.73 3.04 23.07
C LYS A 415 -16.57 3.46 22.18
N ALA A 416 -15.86 4.54 22.50
CA ALA A 416 -14.67 4.93 21.73
C ALA A 416 -13.55 3.86 21.81
N LYS A 417 -13.36 3.22 22.97
CA LYS A 417 -12.43 2.09 23.11
C LYS A 417 -12.87 0.86 22.30
N GLU A 418 -14.17 0.60 22.20
CA GLU A 418 -14.70 -0.44 21.30
C GLU A 418 -14.41 -0.11 19.83
N ILE A 419 -14.68 1.13 19.40
CA ILE A 419 -14.39 1.60 18.03
C ILE A 419 -12.91 1.45 17.69
N VAL A 420 -12.02 1.77 18.63
CA VAL A 420 -10.57 1.55 18.47
C VAL A 420 -10.25 0.09 18.17
N ARG A 421 -10.82 -0.87 18.92
CA ARG A 421 -10.60 -2.31 18.67
C ARG A 421 -11.15 -2.72 17.30
N MET A 422 -12.33 -2.21 16.94
CA MET A 422 -12.93 -2.44 15.63
C MET A 422 -11.98 -1.99 14.52
N PHE A 423 -11.55 -0.72 14.54
CA PHE A 423 -10.85 -0.12 13.43
C PHE A 423 -9.42 -0.62 13.25
N PHE A 424 -8.71 -0.90 14.35
CA PHE A 424 -7.32 -1.37 14.29
C PHE A 424 -7.18 -2.89 14.23
N TYR A 425 -8.19 -3.67 14.60
CA TYR A 425 -8.07 -5.12 14.71
C TYR A 425 -9.27 -5.89 14.17
N GLU A 426 -10.47 -5.70 14.73
CA GLU A 426 -11.58 -6.62 14.43
C GLU A 426 -12.09 -6.46 13.00
N ASN A 427 -12.22 -5.23 12.50
CA ASN A 427 -12.62 -4.95 11.13
C ASN A 427 -11.62 -5.52 10.12
N PRO A 428 -10.33 -5.17 10.14
CA PRO A 428 -9.38 -5.75 9.18
C PRO A 428 -9.30 -7.28 9.32
N LYS A 429 -9.36 -7.84 10.53
CA LYS A 429 -9.42 -9.30 10.72
C LYS A 429 -10.61 -9.92 9.99
N ASN A 430 -11.79 -9.33 10.13
CA ASN A 430 -13.03 -9.85 9.56
C ASN A 430 -13.12 -9.62 8.04
N ILE A 431 -12.74 -8.43 7.56
CA ILE A 431 -12.72 -8.07 6.15
C ILE A 431 -11.80 -9.01 5.37
N PHE A 432 -10.58 -9.24 5.87
CA PHE A 432 -9.58 -10.09 5.23
C PHE A 432 -9.64 -11.57 5.64
N ARG A 433 -10.59 -11.93 6.51
CA ARG A 433 -10.84 -13.30 7.00
C ARG A 433 -9.57 -13.98 7.52
N LEU A 434 -8.80 -13.24 8.32
CA LEU A 434 -7.50 -13.69 8.81
C LEU A 434 -7.67 -14.74 9.92
N ASN A 435 -6.95 -15.86 9.80
CA ASN A 435 -6.95 -16.95 10.78
C ASN A 435 -5.79 -16.78 11.77
N ILE A 436 -5.92 -15.84 12.71
CA ILE A 436 -4.85 -15.36 13.60
C ILE A 436 -5.26 -15.17 15.07
#